data_AF-A0A929AR85-F1
#
_entry.id   AF-A0A929AR85-F1
#
_cell.length_a   1.000
_cell.length_b   1.000
_cell.length_c   1.000
_cell.angle_alpha   90.00
_cell.angle_beta   90.00
_cell.angle_gamma   90.00
#
_symmetry.space_group_name_H-M   'P 1'
#
loop_
_entity.id
_entity.type
_entity.pdbx_description
1 polymer ?
#
loop_
_entity_poly.entity_id
_entity_poly.type
_entity_poly.pdbx_seq_one_letter_code
_entity_poly.pdbx_strand_id
1 'polypeptide(L)'
;METPEKFETTEEIAKAALLSEAQMQELLAIDRSEASIGSSKQYTIKVVVPTYIPKGFELTRLDVRQQVDYGSDYGSDYNIRYKNPMNNQCFTFRGGFIIPIGGGAGLSAVVNANSRALGLAPIAYTSSVKMGDRVSNIRFQQEQLRGKTSDNEDFGDFEFSSPSYGFDEEPCETMSFVEAVKVAESFEFLQPQKTNPPSTNNPFQSISFPKDSCGDSLPEDSDAYPVKFYPVLIDYSERNLKLAQSQFCRDSLKIYRESLDKDYIQISSFIGRERANQFKEFIQSEFVNVEIGEASIIEAP
;
A
#
# COMPACT_ATOMS: atom_id res chain seq x y z
N MET A 1 -2.36 -19.78 -2.11
CA MET A 1 -1.30 -18.83 -2.48
C MET A 1 -0.14 -19.13 -1.57
N GLU A 2 1.00 -19.54 -2.12
CA GLU A 2 2.24 -19.64 -1.34
C GLU A 2 2.56 -18.26 -0.77
N THR A 3 3.00 -18.21 0.49
CA THR A 3 3.41 -16.97 1.14
C THR A 3 4.53 -16.37 0.27
N PRO A 4 4.32 -15.18 -0.33
CA PRO A 4 5.29 -14.68 -1.29
C PRO A 4 6.61 -14.38 -0.56
N GLU A 5 7.71 -14.75 -1.20
CA GLU A 5 9.06 -14.64 -0.66
C GLU A 5 9.32 -13.21 -0.13
N LYS A 6 9.93 -13.11 1.05
CA LYS A 6 10.34 -11.84 1.63
C LYS A 6 11.70 -11.50 1.04
N PHE A 7 11.81 -10.36 0.38
CA PHE A 7 13.11 -9.89 -0.11
C PHE A 7 13.88 -9.24 1.04
N GLU A 8 15.15 -9.58 1.20
CA GLU A 8 16.00 -9.06 2.27
C GLU A 8 16.98 -8.01 1.76
N THR A 9 17.24 -7.99 0.45
CA THR A 9 18.26 -7.15 -0.17
C THR A 9 17.72 -6.35 -1.35
N THR A 10 18.35 -5.21 -1.62
CA THR A 10 18.07 -4.36 -2.79
C THR A 10 18.26 -5.15 -4.09
N GLU A 11 19.28 -6.00 -4.16
CA GLU A 11 19.65 -6.79 -5.33
C GLU A 11 18.59 -7.84 -5.66
N GLU A 12 18.01 -8.50 -4.64
CA GLU A 12 16.91 -9.44 -4.83
C GLU A 12 15.65 -8.74 -5.38
N ILE A 13 15.32 -7.56 -4.85
CA ILE A 13 14.19 -6.75 -5.30
C ILE A 13 14.39 -6.29 -6.74
N ALA A 14 15.59 -5.77 -7.04
CA ALA A 14 15.95 -5.32 -8.39
C ALA A 14 15.86 -6.45 -9.41
N LYS A 15 16.39 -7.63 -9.06
CA LYS A 15 16.31 -8.83 -9.90
C LYS A 15 14.86 -9.28 -10.13
N ALA A 16 14.03 -9.27 -9.09
CA ALA A 16 12.61 -9.61 -9.20
C ALA A 16 11.86 -8.63 -10.12
N ALA A 17 12.23 -7.35 -10.09
CA ALA A 17 11.74 -6.31 -10.97
C ALA A 17 12.36 -6.33 -12.39
N LEU A 18 13.20 -7.32 -12.72
CA LEU A 18 13.94 -7.44 -13.98
C LEU A 18 14.87 -6.26 -14.29
N LEU A 19 15.36 -5.57 -13.28
CA LEU A 19 16.33 -4.49 -13.42
C LEU A 19 17.74 -5.06 -13.59
N SER A 20 18.52 -4.47 -14.50
CA SER A 20 19.96 -4.65 -14.51
C SER A 20 20.63 -3.87 -13.38
N GLU A 21 21.88 -4.21 -13.05
CA GLU A 21 22.68 -3.49 -12.05
C GLU A 21 22.74 -1.99 -12.34
N ALA A 22 22.98 -1.60 -13.61
CA ALA A 22 23.05 -0.19 -14.00
C ALA A 22 21.72 0.54 -13.76
N GLN A 23 20.61 -0.08 -14.13
CA GLN A 23 19.26 0.47 -13.92
C GLN A 23 18.89 0.58 -12.44
N MET A 24 19.29 -0.41 -11.63
CA MET A 24 19.15 -0.36 -10.18
C MET A 24 19.92 0.83 -9.60
N GLN A 25 21.18 1.03 -9.98
CA GLN A 25 21.98 2.16 -9.50
C GLN A 25 21.39 3.51 -9.94
N GLU A 26 20.83 3.60 -11.15
CA GLU A 26 20.17 4.81 -11.64
C GLU A 26 18.93 5.17 -10.81
N LEU A 27 18.12 4.17 -10.46
CA LEU A 27 16.99 4.34 -9.55
C LEU A 27 17.45 4.68 -8.12
N LEU A 28 18.48 4.03 -7.61
CA LEU A 28 19.03 4.34 -6.28
C LEU A 28 19.58 5.76 -6.19
N ALA A 29 20.04 6.35 -7.30
CA ALA A 29 20.54 7.72 -7.33
C ALA A 29 19.43 8.77 -7.09
N ILE A 30 18.18 8.45 -7.40
CA ILE A 30 17.03 9.30 -7.09
C ILE A 30 16.31 8.89 -5.80
N ASP A 31 16.62 7.71 -5.25
CA ASP A 31 16.09 7.29 -3.96
C ASP A 31 16.60 8.24 -2.88
N ARG A 32 15.64 8.84 -2.17
CA ARG A 32 15.83 9.90 -1.19
C ARG A 32 16.27 11.26 -1.74
N SER A 33 16.24 11.45 -3.06
CA SER A 33 16.36 12.79 -3.62
C SER A 33 15.18 13.66 -3.18
N GLU A 34 15.47 14.93 -2.89
CA GLU A 34 14.45 15.90 -2.59
C GLU A 34 13.79 16.35 -3.89
N ALA A 35 12.46 16.36 -3.89
CA ALA A 35 11.65 16.92 -4.96
C ALA A 35 10.83 18.09 -4.40
N SER A 36 10.80 19.21 -5.12
CA SER A 36 9.99 20.38 -4.79
C SER A 36 8.96 20.65 -5.88
N ILE A 37 7.80 21.17 -5.49
CA ILE A 37 6.77 21.64 -6.43
C ILE A 37 6.69 23.16 -6.26
N GLY A 38 7.30 23.89 -7.19
CA GLY A 38 7.45 25.35 -7.08
C GLY A 38 8.11 25.76 -5.76
N SER A 39 7.53 26.76 -5.07
CA SER A 39 8.04 27.27 -3.78
C SER A 39 7.61 26.46 -2.55
N SER A 40 7.00 25.30 -2.74
CA SER A 40 6.36 24.53 -1.66
C SER A 40 7.09 23.22 -1.31
N LYS A 41 6.73 22.72 -0.11
CA LYS A 41 7.28 21.59 0.67
C LYS A 41 8.07 20.57 -0.15
N GLN A 42 9.34 20.40 0.22
CA GLN A 42 10.18 19.31 -0.27
C GLN A 42 9.64 17.98 0.23
N TYR A 43 9.59 16.98 -0.66
CA TYR A 43 9.32 15.60 -0.30
C TYR A 43 10.47 14.72 -0.78
N THR A 44 10.63 13.58 -0.12
CA THR A 44 11.73 12.65 -0.36
C THR A 44 11.22 11.52 -1.21
N ILE A 45 11.73 11.33 -2.42
CA ILE A 45 11.27 10.22 -3.27
C ILE A 45 11.72 8.91 -2.65
N LYS A 46 10.80 7.94 -2.50
CA LYS A 46 11.16 6.55 -2.25
C LYS A 46 10.88 5.74 -3.50
N VAL A 47 11.89 5.03 -4.00
CA VAL A 47 11.71 4.20 -5.19
C VAL A 47 10.97 2.93 -4.82
N VAL A 48 9.92 2.64 -5.58
CA VAL A 48 9.06 1.47 -5.46
C VAL A 48 9.07 0.76 -6.80
N VAL A 49 9.14 -0.57 -6.77
CA VAL A 49 9.16 -1.39 -7.99
C VAL A 49 8.24 -2.60 -7.87
N PRO A 50 7.61 -3.07 -8.95
CA PRO A 50 6.89 -4.33 -8.94
C PRO A 50 7.87 -5.50 -8.88
N THR A 51 7.68 -6.39 -7.91
CA THR A 51 8.51 -7.61 -7.78
C THR A 51 7.86 -8.86 -8.38
N TYR A 52 6.57 -8.80 -8.69
CA TYR A 52 5.87 -9.78 -9.51
C TYR A 52 5.72 -9.23 -10.94
N ILE A 53 6.41 -9.86 -11.88
CA ILE A 53 6.28 -9.57 -13.31
C ILE A 53 5.59 -10.77 -13.98
N PRO A 54 4.42 -10.59 -14.63
CA PRO A 54 3.72 -11.70 -15.26
C PRO A 54 4.58 -12.40 -16.31
N LYS A 55 4.39 -13.71 -16.46
CA LYS A 55 5.22 -14.52 -17.37
C LYS A 55 5.16 -13.96 -18.81
N GLY A 56 6.33 -13.80 -19.40
CA GLY A 56 6.50 -13.31 -20.78
C GLY A 56 6.57 -11.79 -20.90
N PHE A 57 6.38 -11.04 -19.82
CA PHE A 57 6.72 -9.62 -19.81
C PHE A 57 8.23 -9.43 -19.65
N GLU A 58 8.74 -8.43 -20.35
CA GLU A 58 10.13 -7.98 -20.29
C GLU A 58 10.17 -6.48 -19.97
N LEU A 59 11.21 -6.05 -19.26
CA LEU A 59 11.50 -4.64 -19.04
C LEU A 59 11.93 -4.02 -20.37
N THR A 60 11.14 -3.10 -20.89
CA THR A 60 11.39 -2.46 -22.20
C THR A 60 11.91 -1.04 -22.08
N ARG A 61 11.64 -0.38 -20.96
CA ARG A 61 12.03 1.01 -20.74
C ARG A 61 12.20 1.30 -19.26
N LEU A 62 13.25 2.05 -18.95
CA LEU A 62 13.42 2.79 -17.71
C LEU A 62 13.78 4.22 -18.12
N ASP A 63 12.98 5.18 -17.66
CA ASP A 63 13.38 6.59 -17.69
C ASP A 63 13.54 7.06 -16.24
N VAL A 64 14.68 7.64 -15.91
CA VAL A 64 14.89 8.35 -14.64
C VAL A 64 15.15 9.81 -14.97
N ARG A 65 14.43 10.73 -14.34
CA ARG A 65 14.59 12.17 -14.54
C ARG A 65 14.99 12.81 -13.24
N GLN A 66 16.05 13.62 -13.28
CA GLN A 66 16.49 14.39 -12.14
C GLN A 66 16.06 15.85 -12.31
N GLN A 67 15.77 16.52 -11.20
CA GLN A 67 15.31 17.93 -11.20
C GLN A 67 16.19 18.88 -12.03
N VAL A 68 17.50 18.60 -12.12
CA VAL A 68 18.49 19.44 -12.82
C VAL A 68 18.30 19.48 -14.34
N ASP A 69 17.58 18.52 -14.94
CA ASP A 69 17.65 18.30 -16.39
C ASP A 69 16.82 19.29 -17.23
N TYR A 70 15.87 20.04 -16.63
CA TYR A 70 14.91 20.82 -17.43
C TYR A 70 14.65 22.27 -16.99
N GLY A 71 15.35 22.79 -15.97
CA GLY A 71 15.04 24.13 -15.44
C GLY A 71 13.56 24.28 -15.02
N SER A 72 12.90 23.15 -14.80
CA SER A 72 11.46 23.04 -14.59
C SER A 72 11.18 22.84 -13.12
N ASP A 73 10.09 23.44 -12.64
CA ASP A 73 9.57 23.32 -11.26
C ASP A 73 9.08 21.91 -10.88
N TYR A 74 9.53 20.88 -11.62
CA TYR A 74 9.12 19.49 -11.48
C TYR A 74 10.29 18.72 -10.84
N GLY A 75 10.03 18.10 -9.70
CA GLY A 75 11.02 17.27 -9.00
C GLY A 75 11.40 16.01 -9.77
N SER A 76 12.33 15.23 -9.21
CA SER A 76 12.76 13.97 -9.83
C SER A 76 11.59 12.99 -9.99
N ASP A 77 11.65 12.15 -11.03
CA ASP A 77 10.67 11.10 -11.29
C ASP A 77 11.34 9.87 -11.92
N TYR A 78 10.62 8.75 -11.94
CA TYR A 78 11.00 7.59 -12.73
C TYR A 78 9.79 6.92 -13.35
N ASN A 79 10.05 6.22 -14.44
CA ASN A 79 9.06 5.54 -15.27
C ASN A 79 9.60 4.19 -15.73
N ILE A 80 8.94 3.11 -15.35
CA ILE A 80 9.33 1.73 -15.66
C ILE A 80 8.23 1.09 -16.52
N ARG A 81 8.59 0.55 -17.68
CA ARG A 81 7.66 -0.09 -18.62
C ARG A 81 7.99 -1.55 -18.86
N TYR A 82 6.97 -2.39 -18.76
CA TYR A 82 7.03 -3.79 -19.10
C TYR A 82 6.11 -4.10 -20.27
N LYS A 83 6.58 -4.89 -21.24
CA LYS A 83 5.79 -5.32 -22.42
C LYS A 83 5.89 -6.83 -22.56
N ASN A 84 4.82 -7.47 -22.98
CA ASN A 84 4.84 -8.86 -23.42
C ASN A 84 4.79 -8.90 -24.95
N PRO A 85 5.90 -9.25 -25.63
CA PRO A 85 5.96 -9.22 -27.08
C PRO A 85 5.05 -10.25 -27.76
N MET A 86 4.61 -11.30 -27.03
CA MET A 86 3.81 -12.39 -27.60
C MET A 86 2.33 -12.00 -27.78
N ASN A 87 1.81 -11.12 -26.93
CA ASN A 87 0.40 -10.71 -26.95
C ASN A 87 0.21 -9.18 -26.97
N ASN A 88 1.30 -8.43 -27.14
CA ASN A 88 1.35 -6.98 -27.15
C ASN A 88 0.75 -6.31 -25.89
N GLN A 89 0.63 -7.01 -24.76
CA GLN A 89 0.18 -6.38 -23.52
C GLN A 89 1.31 -5.57 -22.90
N CYS A 90 0.97 -4.45 -22.25
CA CYS A 90 1.98 -3.71 -21.50
C CYS A 90 1.40 -3.00 -20.27
N PHE A 91 2.29 -2.70 -19.33
CA PHE A 91 1.98 -1.86 -18.19
C PHE A 91 3.17 -1.00 -17.82
N THR A 92 2.87 0.06 -17.07
CA THR A 92 3.85 1.04 -16.64
C THR A 92 3.64 1.38 -15.19
N PHE A 93 4.75 1.54 -14.47
CA PHE A 93 4.79 2.03 -13.10
C PHE A 93 5.63 3.32 -13.04
N ARG A 94 5.12 4.33 -12.36
CA ARG A 94 5.76 5.63 -12.16
C ARG A 94 5.79 5.97 -10.68
N GLY A 95 6.86 6.64 -10.27
CA GLY A 95 6.97 7.21 -8.94
C GLY A 95 7.71 8.54 -8.96
N GLY A 96 7.50 9.34 -7.91
CA GLY A 96 8.10 10.68 -7.77
C GLY A 96 7.08 11.77 -8.04
N PHE A 97 7.42 12.75 -8.87
CA PHE A 97 6.48 13.81 -9.24
C PHE A 97 5.55 13.37 -10.37
N ILE A 98 4.25 13.23 -10.08
CA ILE A 98 3.25 12.88 -11.09
C ILE A 98 2.25 14.04 -11.23
N ILE A 99 2.20 14.65 -12.41
CA ILE A 99 1.15 15.63 -12.73
C ILE A 99 -0.15 14.85 -12.92
N PRO A 100 -1.22 15.14 -12.15
CA PRO A 100 -2.51 14.53 -12.41
C PRO A 100 -3.04 15.01 -13.76
N ILE A 101 -3.00 14.14 -14.77
CA ILE A 101 -3.54 14.43 -16.10
C ILE A 101 -4.98 13.90 -16.17
N GLY A 102 -5.95 14.80 -16.06
CA GLY A 102 -7.36 14.59 -16.45
C GLY A 102 -8.29 13.99 -15.38
N GLY A 103 -9.53 14.48 -15.35
CA GLY A 103 -10.58 13.99 -14.45
C GLY A 103 -11.12 12.61 -14.83
N GLY A 104 -11.54 11.84 -13.82
CA GLY A 104 -11.90 10.43 -13.93
C GLY A 104 -12.99 10.12 -14.96
N ALA A 105 -12.76 9.09 -15.77
CA ALA A 105 -13.74 8.54 -16.69
C ALA A 105 -14.87 7.81 -15.93
N GLY A 106 -16.10 7.91 -16.43
CA GLY A 106 -17.27 7.27 -15.85
C GLY A 106 -17.20 5.75 -15.93
N LEU A 107 -17.53 5.09 -14.81
CA LEU A 107 -17.53 3.65 -14.53
C LEU A 107 -16.14 3.08 -14.24
N SER A 108 -15.86 2.92 -12.94
CA SER A 108 -14.74 2.17 -12.39
C SER A 108 -15.23 1.00 -11.53
N ALA A 109 -14.75 -0.21 -11.83
CA ALA A 109 -14.69 -1.25 -10.81
C ALA A 109 -13.38 -1.04 -10.03
N VAL A 110 -13.45 -0.93 -8.70
CA VAL A 110 -12.27 -0.69 -7.85
C VAL A 110 -12.07 -1.88 -6.94
N VAL A 111 -10.85 -2.41 -6.90
CA VAL A 111 -10.41 -3.43 -5.94
C VAL A 111 -9.19 -2.90 -5.21
N ASN A 112 -9.14 -3.08 -3.89
CA ASN A 112 -7.96 -2.73 -3.10
C ASN A 112 -6.96 -3.88 -3.14
N ALA A 113 -5.78 -3.63 -3.71
CA ALA A 113 -4.62 -4.50 -3.61
C ALA A 113 -3.87 -4.18 -2.31
N ASN A 114 -3.44 -5.21 -1.56
CA ASN A 114 -2.62 -5.00 -0.37
C ASN A 114 -1.13 -5.02 -0.76
N SER A 115 -0.63 -3.86 -1.16
CA SER A 115 0.78 -3.64 -1.51
C SER A 115 1.67 -3.67 -0.26
N ARG A 116 2.82 -4.33 -0.36
CA ARG A 116 3.83 -4.35 0.71
C ARG A 116 4.43 -2.97 0.96
N ALA A 117 4.77 -2.23 -0.10
CA ALA A 117 5.34 -0.89 0.00
C ALA A 117 4.29 0.19 0.24
N LEU A 118 3.14 0.11 -0.44
CA LEU A 118 2.16 1.20 -0.52
C LEU A 118 0.92 0.99 0.35
N GLY A 119 0.79 -0.16 1.03
CA GLY A 119 -0.39 -0.52 1.79
C GLY A 119 -1.59 -0.78 0.88
N LEU A 120 -2.78 -0.27 1.24
CA LEU A 120 -3.97 -0.44 0.41
C LEU A 120 -3.89 0.43 -0.85
N ALA A 121 -3.68 -0.22 -1.98
CA ALA A 121 -3.59 0.38 -3.31
C ALA A 121 -4.89 0.15 -4.11
N PRO A 122 -5.74 1.18 -4.33
CA PRO A 122 -6.98 1.02 -5.09
C PRO A 122 -6.69 0.87 -6.60
N ILE A 123 -6.93 -0.32 -7.14
CA ILE A 123 -6.81 -0.62 -8.57
C ILE A 123 -8.17 -0.45 -9.23
N ALA A 124 -8.28 0.52 -10.14
CA ALA A 124 -9.49 0.82 -10.88
C ALA A 124 -9.42 0.25 -12.31
N TYR A 125 -10.47 -0.45 -12.73
CA TYR A 125 -10.71 -0.79 -14.13
C TYR A 125 -11.72 0.19 -14.73
N THR A 126 -11.33 0.87 -15.79
CA THR A 126 -12.19 1.77 -16.56
C THR A 126 -12.31 1.25 -17.99
N SER A 127 -13.52 1.26 -18.53
CA SER A 127 -13.76 0.95 -19.95
C SER A 127 -14.39 2.19 -20.59
N SER A 128 -13.72 2.73 -21.59
CA SER A 128 -14.19 3.90 -22.33
C SER A 128 -14.41 3.55 -23.80
N VAL A 129 -15.41 4.16 -24.42
CA VAL A 129 -15.56 4.15 -25.87
C VAL A 129 -15.00 5.48 -26.38
N LYS A 130 -13.79 5.48 -26.93
CA LYS A 130 -13.16 6.67 -27.50
C LYS A 130 -13.15 6.52 -29.01
N MET A 131 -13.82 7.43 -29.72
CA MET A 131 -13.87 7.45 -31.20
C MET A 131 -14.35 6.14 -31.86
N GLY A 132 -15.17 5.34 -31.18
CA GLY A 132 -15.70 4.08 -31.70
C GLY A 132 -14.97 2.82 -31.22
N ASP A 133 -13.77 2.97 -30.65
CA ASP A 133 -13.00 1.87 -30.11
C ASP A 133 -13.17 1.77 -28.58
N ARG A 134 -13.35 0.54 -28.08
CA ARG A 134 -13.35 0.26 -26.65
C ARG A 134 -11.92 0.22 -26.15
N VAL A 135 -11.51 1.25 -25.44
CA VAL A 135 -10.22 1.29 -24.74
C VAL A 135 -10.47 0.94 -23.28
N SER A 136 -9.94 -0.20 -22.87
CA SER A 136 -9.88 -0.57 -21.46
C SER A 136 -8.63 0.01 -20.84
N ASN A 137 -8.72 0.53 -19.63
CA ASN A 137 -7.58 1.00 -18.88
C ASN A 137 -7.71 0.53 -17.43
N ILE A 138 -6.64 -0.06 -16.91
CA ILE A 138 -6.46 -0.35 -15.49
C ILE A 138 -5.50 0.69 -14.96
N ARG A 139 -5.92 1.42 -13.92
CA ARG A 139 -5.13 2.47 -13.31
C ARG A 139 -5.12 2.35 -11.80
N PHE A 140 -3.99 2.70 -11.23
CA PHE A 140 -3.89 3.10 -9.84
C PHE A 140 -3.14 4.43 -9.82
N GLN A 141 -3.71 5.39 -9.12
CA GLN A 141 -3.06 6.66 -8.86
C GLN A 141 -3.27 6.94 -7.37
N GLN A 142 -2.23 6.76 -6.58
CA GLN A 142 -2.31 7.07 -5.16
C GLN A 142 -2.09 8.56 -4.98
N GLU A 143 -3.20 9.31 -4.89
CA GLU A 143 -3.17 10.74 -4.54
C GLU A 143 -3.18 10.98 -3.01
N GLN A 144 -3.44 9.93 -2.19
CA GLN A 144 -3.43 10.03 -0.72
C GLN A 144 -2.03 9.73 -0.18
N LEU A 145 -1.31 10.62 0.50
CA LEU A 145 -1.73 11.59 1.52
C LEU A 145 -1.04 12.97 1.35
N ARG A 146 -1.43 13.82 0.39
CA ARG A 146 -1.03 15.26 0.42
C ARG A 146 -1.65 16.06 1.60
N GLY A 147 -2.08 15.38 2.67
CA GLY A 147 -2.75 15.98 3.81
C GLY A 147 -2.61 15.16 5.09
N LYS A 148 -1.70 15.62 5.95
CA LYS A 148 -1.77 15.54 7.42
C LYS A 148 -1.97 14.13 8.04
N THR A 149 -0.90 13.35 8.06
CA THR A 149 -0.54 12.66 9.32
C THR A 149 0.82 13.22 9.73
N SER A 150 0.95 13.70 10.97
CA SER A 150 2.14 14.39 11.50
C SER A 150 3.45 13.62 11.38
N ASP A 151 3.37 12.30 11.14
CA ASP A 151 4.48 11.37 11.33
C ASP A 151 4.83 10.55 10.08
N ASN A 152 4.12 10.75 8.94
CA ASN A 152 4.50 10.12 7.68
C ASN A 152 5.22 11.12 6.79
N GLU A 153 6.50 10.86 6.52
CA GLU A 153 7.24 11.52 5.45
C GLU A 153 6.47 11.33 4.14
N ASP A 154 6.14 12.41 3.44
CA ASP A 154 5.54 12.31 2.10
C ASP A 154 6.60 11.70 1.17
N PHE A 155 6.35 10.52 0.59
CA PHE A 155 7.36 9.81 -0.21
C PHE A 155 7.14 9.74 -1.73
N GLY A 156 6.43 10.74 -2.27
CA GLY A 156 6.14 10.90 -3.70
C GLY A 156 4.76 10.37 -4.11
N ASP A 157 4.34 10.72 -5.32
CA ASP A 157 3.11 10.20 -5.93
C ASP A 157 3.46 8.93 -6.73
N PHE A 158 2.56 7.94 -6.76
CA PHE A 158 2.75 6.70 -7.53
C PHE A 158 1.60 6.44 -8.49
N GLU A 159 1.93 5.95 -9.67
CA GLU A 159 0.98 5.60 -10.71
C GLU A 159 1.30 4.25 -11.32
N PHE A 160 0.27 3.43 -11.48
CA PHE A 160 0.29 2.22 -12.29
C PHE A 160 -0.73 2.39 -13.41
N SER A 161 -0.36 1.99 -14.63
CA SER A 161 -1.27 2.02 -15.78
C SER A 161 -1.09 0.83 -16.71
N SER A 162 -2.20 0.30 -17.22
CA SER A 162 -2.23 -0.65 -18.33
C SER A 162 -3.43 -0.33 -19.24
N PRO A 163 -3.26 -0.12 -20.56
CA PRO A 163 -1.98 -0.09 -21.26
C PRO A 163 -1.11 1.10 -20.80
N SER A 164 0.18 1.05 -21.12
CA SER A 164 1.10 2.19 -20.87
C SER A 164 0.59 3.43 -21.59
N TYR A 165 0.65 4.58 -20.90
CA TYR A 165 0.27 5.88 -21.48
C TYR A 165 1.50 6.76 -21.72
N GLY A 166 1.77 7.09 -22.99
CA GLY A 166 2.82 8.04 -23.40
C GLY A 166 2.64 8.48 -24.85
N PHE A 167 2.89 9.76 -25.14
CA PHE A 167 2.64 10.37 -26.46
C PHE A 167 3.50 9.76 -27.58
N ASP A 168 4.68 9.23 -27.24
CA ASP A 168 5.64 8.67 -28.20
C ASP A 168 5.69 7.13 -28.17
N GLU A 169 4.69 6.49 -27.56
CA GLU A 169 4.75 5.05 -27.30
C GLU A 169 3.96 4.24 -28.31
N GLU A 170 4.56 3.12 -28.74
CA GLU A 170 3.83 2.10 -29.52
C GLU A 170 2.60 1.64 -28.73
N PRO A 171 1.41 1.61 -29.38
CA PRO A 171 0.18 1.17 -28.74
C PRO A 171 0.32 -0.29 -28.29
N CYS A 172 -0.18 -0.56 -27.09
CA CYS A 172 -0.18 -1.89 -26.50
C CYS A 172 -1.56 -2.20 -25.92
N GLU A 173 -1.82 -3.48 -25.70
CA GLU A 173 -3.05 -3.98 -25.13
C GLU A 173 -3.05 -3.91 -23.60
N THR A 174 -4.24 -3.76 -23.02
CA THR A 174 -4.44 -3.85 -21.57
C THR A 174 -4.14 -5.26 -21.08
N MET A 175 -3.45 -5.38 -19.96
CA MET A 175 -3.30 -6.65 -19.26
C MET A 175 -4.61 -7.07 -18.58
N SER A 176 -4.70 -8.32 -18.11
CA SER A 176 -5.88 -8.75 -17.35
C SER A 176 -5.93 -8.06 -15.97
N PHE A 177 -7.13 -7.80 -15.47
CA PHE A 177 -7.32 -7.17 -14.16
C PHE A 177 -6.70 -7.99 -13.01
N VAL A 178 -6.81 -9.32 -13.07
CA VAL A 178 -6.22 -10.23 -12.08
C VAL A 178 -4.70 -10.10 -12.03
N GLU A 179 -4.06 -9.99 -13.18
CA GLU A 179 -2.60 -9.80 -13.24
C GLU A 179 -2.20 -8.41 -12.74
N ALA A 180 -2.97 -7.37 -13.03
CA ALA A 180 -2.71 -6.03 -12.52
C ALA A 180 -2.79 -5.96 -10.98
N VAL A 181 -3.76 -6.65 -10.37
CA VAL A 181 -3.86 -6.75 -8.90
C VAL A 181 -2.62 -7.44 -8.31
N LYS A 182 -2.16 -8.55 -8.89
CA LYS A 182 -0.94 -9.24 -8.42
C LYS A 182 0.31 -8.36 -8.54
N VAL A 183 0.44 -7.61 -9.63
CA VAL A 183 1.54 -6.64 -9.80
C VAL A 183 1.48 -5.60 -8.68
N ALA A 184 0.30 -5.06 -8.39
CA ALA A 184 0.14 -4.06 -7.33
C ALA A 184 0.41 -4.58 -5.91
N GLU A 185 -0.05 -5.79 -5.60
CA GLU A 185 0.27 -6.46 -4.32
C GLU A 185 1.77 -6.68 -4.14
N SER A 186 2.52 -6.77 -5.25
CA SER A 186 3.96 -7.02 -5.27
C SER A 186 4.85 -5.79 -5.19
N PHE A 187 4.29 -4.58 -5.14
CA PHE A 187 5.11 -3.38 -5.06
C PHE A 187 5.95 -3.38 -3.78
N GLU A 188 7.26 -3.19 -3.94
CA GLU A 188 8.27 -3.23 -2.87
C GLU A 188 9.17 -1.99 -2.97
N PHE A 189 9.66 -1.48 -1.84
CA PHE A 189 10.66 -0.41 -1.86
C PHE A 189 11.98 -0.96 -2.39
N LEU A 190 12.58 -0.30 -3.39
CA LEU A 190 13.82 -0.78 -4.00
C LEU A 190 14.94 -0.90 -2.96
N GLN A 191 15.11 0.12 -2.11
CA GLN A 191 15.86 -0.03 -0.87
C GLN A 191 14.92 -0.63 0.17
N PRO A 192 15.13 -1.89 0.60
CA PRO A 192 14.37 -2.42 1.71
C PRO A 192 14.53 -1.44 2.86
N GLN A 193 13.41 -0.90 3.34
CA GLN A 193 13.49 -0.14 4.57
C GLN A 193 14.00 -1.14 5.59
N LYS A 194 15.15 -0.83 6.19
CA LYS A 194 15.41 -1.35 7.52
C LYS A 194 14.21 -0.87 8.30
N THR A 195 13.22 -1.74 8.45
CA THR A 195 12.28 -1.66 9.55
C THR A 195 13.21 -1.74 10.74
N ASN A 196 13.76 -0.59 11.15
CA ASN A 196 14.12 -0.39 12.53
C ASN A 196 12.86 -0.90 13.24
N PRO A 197 12.94 -2.01 14.01
CA PRO A 197 11.78 -2.47 14.76
C PRO A 197 11.24 -1.21 15.41
N PRO A 198 9.97 -0.84 15.14
CA PRO A 198 9.50 0.52 15.34
C PRO A 198 10.03 1.01 16.67
N SER A 199 10.92 2.01 16.64
CA SER A 199 11.54 2.59 17.84
C SER A 199 10.51 3.45 18.59
N THR A 200 9.29 2.97 18.63
CA THR A 200 8.28 3.35 19.58
C THR A 200 8.52 2.47 20.79
N ASN A 201 8.60 3.03 21.99
CA ASN A 201 8.32 2.30 23.22
C ASN A 201 6.88 1.78 23.13
N ASN A 202 6.62 0.75 22.31
CA ASN A 202 5.31 0.20 22.13
C ASN A 202 4.99 -0.49 23.45
N PRO A 203 3.99 -0.01 24.21
CA PRO A 203 3.77 -0.49 25.57
C PRO A 203 3.48 -1.99 25.60
N PHE A 204 2.92 -2.55 24.53
CA PHE A 204 2.57 -3.96 24.42
C PHE A 204 3.79 -4.88 24.35
N GLN A 205 4.96 -4.41 23.93
CA GLN A 205 6.19 -5.21 23.91
C GLN A 205 6.70 -5.58 25.31
N SER A 206 6.34 -4.79 26.33
CA SER A 206 6.73 -5.05 27.72
C SER A 206 5.65 -5.78 28.53
N ILE A 207 4.49 -6.04 27.93
CA ILE A 207 3.37 -6.74 28.57
C ILE A 207 3.54 -8.25 28.35
N SER A 208 3.32 -9.03 29.42
CA SER A 208 3.24 -10.48 29.33
C SER A 208 1.84 -10.93 28.91
N PHE A 209 1.78 -11.75 27.88
CA PHE A 209 0.59 -12.39 27.32
C PHE A 209 0.64 -13.92 27.49
N PRO A 210 -0.50 -14.64 27.46
CA PRO A 210 -1.86 -14.13 27.22
C PRO A 210 -2.45 -13.38 28.41
N LYS A 211 -3.33 -12.42 28.11
CA LYS A 211 -4.19 -11.71 29.07
C LYS A 211 -5.61 -12.25 29.00
N ASP A 212 -6.35 -12.12 30.10
CA ASP A 212 -7.78 -12.44 30.12
C ASP A 212 -8.58 -11.48 29.23
N SER A 213 -8.21 -10.20 29.24
CA SER A 213 -8.67 -9.18 28.31
C SER A 213 -7.55 -8.20 27.98
N CYS A 214 -7.53 -7.72 26.74
CA CYS A 214 -6.55 -6.75 26.26
C CYS A 214 -7.13 -5.37 26.00
N GLY A 215 -8.46 -5.24 26.01
CA GLY A 215 -9.14 -3.99 25.70
C GLY A 215 -9.07 -3.01 26.86
N ASP A 216 -9.27 -1.73 26.55
CA ASP A 216 -9.45 -0.75 27.60
C ASP A 216 -10.81 -0.95 28.28
N SER A 217 -10.85 -0.75 29.59
CA SER A 217 -12.12 -0.75 30.33
C SER A 217 -12.88 0.53 30.08
N LEU A 218 -14.20 0.49 30.27
CA LEU A 218 -15.04 1.69 30.25
C LEU A 218 -14.59 2.68 31.33
N PRO A 219 -14.55 4.00 31.06
CA PRO A 219 -14.27 4.98 32.10
C PRO A 219 -15.31 4.92 33.23
N GLU A 220 -14.84 5.04 34.47
CA GLU A 220 -15.69 5.20 35.65
C GLU A 220 -16.29 6.61 35.74
N ASP A 221 -15.59 7.60 35.18
CA ASP A 221 -16.03 8.99 35.15
C ASP A 221 -17.07 9.21 34.03
N SER A 222 -18.26 9.67 34.41
CA SER A 222 -19.35 9.98 33.46
C SER A 222 -18.99 11.12 32.51
N ASP A 223 -18.12 12.04 32.91
CA ASP A 223 -17.72 13.18 32.09
C ASP A 223 -16.74 12.79 30.97
N ALA A 224 -16.20 11.56 30.99
CA ALA A 224 -15.34 11.03 29.95
C ALA A 224 -16.11 10.54 28.70
N TYR A 225 -17.45 10.51 28.74
CA TYR A 225 -18.31 10.06 27.65
C TYR A 225 -18.71 11.21 26.71
N PRO A 226 -18.97 10.94 25.42
CA PRO A 226 -18.91 9.64 24.76
C PRO A 226 -17.49 9.18 24.48
N VAL A 227 -17.24 7.87 24.64
CA VAL A 227 -15.96 7.26 24.33
C VAL A 227 -15.99 6.50 23.01
N LYS A 228 -14.89 6.59 22.27
CA LYS A 228 -14.70 5.92 20.98
C LYS A 228 -13.75 4.73 21.14
N PHE A 229 -14.29 3.55 20.94
CA PHE A 229 -13.56 2.29 20.96
C PHE A 229 -13.19 1.84 19.56
N TYR A 230 -11.91 1.62 19.32
CA TYR A 230 -11.38 1.17 18.04
C TYR A 230 -11.00 -0.32 18.13
N PRO A 231 -11.78 -1.22 17.51
CA PRO A 231 -11.50 -2.64 17.57
C PRO A 231 -10.30 -3.00 16.69
N VAL A 232 -9.46 -3.92 17.17
CA VAL A 232 -8.37 -4.52 16.39
C VAL A 232 -8.85 -5.86 15.86
N LEU A 233 -8.89 -5.96 14.53
CA LEU A 233 -9.49 -7.07 13.80
C LEU A 233 -8.44 -7.84 13.01
N ILE A 234 -8.64 -9.15 12.91
CA ILE A 234 -7.91 -10.02 11.98
C ILE A 234 -8.89 -10.91 11.21
N ASP A 235 -8.44 -11.45 10.08
CA ASP A 235 -9.21 -12.39 9.28
C ASP A 235 -9.59 -13.63 10.11
N TYR A 236 -10.88 -14.00 10.05
CA TYR A 236 -11.37 -15.17 10.77
C TYR A 236 -10.83 -16.49 10.18
N SER A 237 -10.25 -17.30 11.05
CA SER A 237 -10.13 -18.74 10.89
C SER A 237 -10.11 -19.37 12.29
N GLU A 238 -10.51 -20.63 12.40
CA GLU A 238 -10.45 -21.37 13.68
C GLU A 238 -9.03 -21.40 14.27
N ARG A 239 -8.01 -21.46 13.40
CA ARG A 239 -6.61 -21.39 13.81
C ARG A 239 -6.28 -20.00 14.38
N ASN A 240 -6.65 -18.94 13.68
CA ASN A 240 -6.37 -17.57 14.12
C ASN A 240 -7.07 -17.25 15.45
N LEU A 241 -8.32 -17.69 15.63
CA LEU A 241 -9.06 -17.45 16.87
C LEU A 241 -8.37 -18.15 18.06
N LYS A 242 -7.98 -19.41 17.88
CA LYS A 242 -7.22 -20.15 18.91
C LYS A 242 -5.87 -19.51 19.21
N LEU A 243 -5.15 -19.03 18.20
CA LEU A 243 -3.88 -18.33 18.39
C LEU A 243 -4.09 -17.01 19.15
N ALA A 244 -5.06 -16.20 18.74
CA ALA A 244 -5.41 -14.96 19.42
C ALA A 244 -5.74 -15.20 20.90
N GLN A 245 -6.55 -16.22 21.21
CA GLN A 245 -6.92 -16.57 22.58
C GLN A 245 -5.76 -17.13 23.42
N SER A 246 -4.88 -17.94 22.81
CA SER A 246 -3.81 -18.63 23.53
C SER A 246 -2.53 -17.81 23.69
N GLN A 247 -2.27 -16.88 22.77
CA GLN A 247 -1.04 -16.08 22.74
C GLN A 247 -1.26 -14.61 23.10
N PHE A 248 -2.49 -14.09 22.98
CA PHE A 248 -2.80 -12.68 23.19
C PHE A 248 -3.95 -12.50 24.17
N CYS A 249 -5.19 -12.46 23.69
CA CYS A 249 -6.36 -12.01 24.45
C CYS A 249 -7.39 -13.13 24.50
N ARG A 250 -7.60 -13.73 25.68
CA ARG A 250 -8.49 -14.88 25.85
C ARG A 250 -9.94 -14.57 25.53
N ASP A 251 -10.33 -13.32 25.63
CA ASP A 251 -11.64 -12.78 25.25
C ASP A 251 -11.79 -12.46 23.75
N SER A 252 -10.78 -12.79 22.92
CA SER A 252 -10.91 -12.66 21.47
C SER A 252 -12.13 -13.44 20.97
N LEU A 253 -12.93 -12.81 20.11
CA LEU A 253 -14.21 -13.38 19.68
C LEU A 253 -14.46 -13.18 18.18
N LYS A 254 -15.21 -14.13 17.61
CA LYS A 254 -15.66 -14.06 16.22
C LYS A 254 -16.79 -13.03 16.11
N ILE A 255 -16.62 -12.06 15.22
CA ILE A 255 -17.66 -11.08 14.86
C ILE A 255 -18.01 -11.18 13.38
N TYR A 256 -19.23 -10.82 13.02
CA TYR A 256 -19.67 -10.68 11.64
C TYR A 256 -19.79 -9.20 11.28
N ARG A 257 -19.16 -8.77 10.18
CA ARG A 257 -19.29 -7.40 9.67
C ARG A 257 -20.21 -7.41 8.46
N GLU A 258 -21.47 -7.01 8.66
CA GLU A 258 -22.47 -6.95 7.60
C GLU A 258 -22.03 -6.08 6.41
N SER A 259 -21.37 -4.95 6.67
CA SER A 259 -20.90 -4.04 5.62
C SER A 259 -19.87 -4.67 4.67
N LEU A 260 -19.22 -5.76 5.08
CA LEU A 260 -18.22 -6.48 4.30
C LEU A 260 -18.64 -7.92 3.98
N ASP A 261 -19.83 -8.35 4.43
CA ASP A 261 -20.34 -9.72 4.29
C ASP A 261 -19.29 -10.78 4.72
N LYS A 262 -18.58 -10.51 5.83
CA LYS A 262 -17.38 -11.27 6.20
C LYS A 262 -17.22 -11.43 7.72
N ASP A 263 -16.72 -12.60 8.10
CA ASP A 263 -16.32 -12.93 9.47
C ASP A 263 -14.92 -12.40 9.80
N TYR A 264 -14.79 -11.83 11.00
CA TYR A 264 -13.54 -11.35 11.59
C TYR A 264 -13.36 -11.90 13.00
N ILE A 265 -12.14 -11.79 13.52
CA ILE A 265 -11.86 -11.97 14.94
C ILE A 265 -11.55 -10.58 15.50
N GLN A 266 -12.35 -10.14 16.47
CA GLN A 266 -11.99 -8.98 17.30
C GLN A 266 -11.11 -9.48 18.43
N ILE A 267 -9.85 -9.06 18.42
CA ILE A 267 -8.87 -9.46 19.45
C ILE A 267 -8.96 -8.54 20.66
N SER A 268 -9.17 -7.25 20.43
CA SER A 268 -9.20 -6.23 21.46
C SER A 268 -9.94 -4.98 20.96
N SER A 269 -10.25 -4.06 21.86
CA SER A 269 -10.76 -2.73 21.52
C SER A 269 -10.21 -1.68 22.47
N PHE A 270 -9.74 -0.55 21.95
CA PHE A 270 -9.02 0.47 22.72
C PHE A 270 -9.70 1.83 22.62
N ILE A 271 -9.62 2.61 23.70
CA ILE A 271 -10.01 4.01 23.70
C ILE A 271 -8.91 4.78 22.97
N GLY A 272 -9.30 5.36 21.83
CA GLY A 272 -8.36 6.09 20.97
C GLY A 272 -7.65 5.19 19.95
N ARG A 273 -7.51 5.74 18.74
CA ARG A 273 -6.98 5.01 17.58
C ARG A 273 -5.49 4.72 17.68
N GLU A 274 -4.73 5.58 18.34
CA GLU A 274 -3.27 5.43 18.50
C GLU A 274 -2.90 4.14 19.24
N ARG A 275 -3.55 3.88 20.38
CA ARG A 275 -3.32 2.67 21.18
C ARG A 275 -3.76 1.41 20.42
N ALA A 276 -4.85 1.49 19.65
CA ALA A 276 -5.29 0.42 18.77
C ALA A 276 -4.24 0.12 17.67
N ASN A 277 -3.65 1.16 17.07
CA ASN A 277 -2.55 1.01 16.10
C ASN A 277 -1.31 0.37 16.74
N GLN A 278 -0.91 0.81 17.93
CA GLN A 278 0.21 0.21 18.66
C GLN A 278 -0.04 -1.29 18.91
N PHE A 279 -1.26 -1.67 19.30
CA PHE A 279 -1.59 -3.09 19.47
C PHE A 279 -1.59 -3.85 18.15
N LYS A 280 -2.16 -3.27 17.08
CA LYS A 280 -2.11 -3.82 15.72
C LYS A 280 -0.65 -4.08 15.29
N GLU A 281 0.23 -3.10 15.46
CA GLU A 281 1.65 -3.22 15.13
C GLU A 281 2.36 -4.30 15.93
N PHE A 282 1.96 -4.47 17.20
CA PHE A 282 2.50 -5.51 18.07
C PHE A 282 2.12 -6.92 17.58
N ILE A 283 0.87 -7.11 17.12
CA ILE A 283 0.38 -8.44 16.72
C ILE A 283 0.57 -8.76 15.23
N GLN A 284 0.97 -7.79 14.40
CA GLN A 284 1.12 -7.98 12.95
C GLN A 284 2.24 -8.94 12.55
N SER A 285 3.15 -9.28 13.48
CA SER A 285 4.16 -10.33 13.23
C SER A 285 3.55 -11.73 13.18
N GLU A 286 2.43 -11.95 13.89
CA GLU A 286 1.76 -13.25 13.99
C GLU A 286 0.57 -13.39 13.04
N PHE A 287 -0.05 -12.27 12.68
CA PHE A 287 -1.26 -12.26 11.86
C PHE A 287 -1.09 -11.42 10.59
N VAL A 288 -1.61 -11.94 9.49
CA VAL A 288 -1.72 -11.21 8.22
C VAL A 288 -3.03 -10.40 8.22
N ASN A 289 -3.04 -9.26 7.53
CA ASN A 289 -4.22 -8.38 7.36
C ASN A 289 -4.80 -7.86 8.69
N VAL A 290 -3.96 -7.50 9.67
CA VAL A 290 -4.43 -6.84 10.89
C VAL A 290 -4.96 -5.44 10.55
N GLU A 291 -6.19 -5.14 10.93
CA GLU A 291 -6.84 -3.87 10.67
C GLU A 291 -7.45 -3.25 11.92
N ILE A 292 -7.65 -1.92 11.89
CA ILE A 292 -8.43 -1.21 12.89
C ILE A 292 -9.82 -1.02 12.31
N GLY A 293 -10.83 -1.58 12.99
CA GLY A 293 -12.22 -1.43 12.58
C GLY A 293 -12.76 -0.02 12.85
N GLU A 294 -14.01 0.18 12.45
CA GLU A 294 -14.72 1.43 12.71
C GLU A 294 -14.96 1.64 14.21
N ALA A 295 -14.96 2.90 14.64
CA ALA A 295 -15.10 3.22 16.05
C ALA A 295 -16.52 2.93 16.52
N SER A 296 -16.65 2.15 17.59
CA SER A 296 -17.89 2.04 18.34
C SER A 296 -17.98 3.20 19.33
N ILE A 297 -19.07 3.96 19.29
CA ILE A 297 -19.32 5.06 20.21
C ILE A 297 -20.17 4.52 21.36
N ILE A 298 -19.67 4.64 22.58
CA ILE A 298 -20.41 4.29 23.79
C ILE A 298 -20.77 5.60 24.49
N GLU A 299 -22.06 5.79 24.70
CA GLU A 299 -22.63 6.93 25.41
C GLU A 299 -22.59 6.70 26.93
N ALA A 300 -22.80 7.75 27.71
CA ALA A 300 -22.89 7.63 29.16
C ALA A 300 -24.03 6.67 29.57
N PRO A 301 -23.82 5.85 30.63
CA PRO A 301 -24.83 4.94 31.15
C PRO A 301 -26.07 5.64 31.73
#